data_AF-S4RR39-F1
#
_entry.id   AF-S4RR39-F1
#
_cell.length_a   1.000
_cell.length_b   1.000
_cell.length_c   1.000
_cell.angle_alpha   90.00
_cell.angle_beta   90.00
_cell.angle_gamma   90.00
#
_symmetry.space_group_name_H-M   'P 1'
#
loop_
_entity.id
_entity.type
_entity.pdbx_description
1 polymer ?
#
loop_
_entity_poly.entity_id
_entity_poly.type
_entity_poly.pdbx_seq_one_letter_code
_entity_poly.pdbx_strand_id
1 'polypeptide(L)'
;VLQSSACGNPGAPPHGTVHGAGFGVGDEIRYGCVPGYVLEGHAVLTCVSGAESLASWDFPVPHCKAEGACGGTPHGPSGTISSPGFPNEYDNKASCTWLVLGVPGDTVSLVFTDFQLEAGYDFLEVSGAELPSVW
;
A
#
# COMPACT_ATOMS: atom_id res chain seq x y z
N VAL A 1 -11.21 -32.14 -10.75
CA VAL A 1 -10.92 -30.70 -10.63
C VAL A 1 -10.63 -30.43 -9.17
N LEU A 2 -9.41 -29.99 -8.81
CA LEU A 2 -9.06 -29.69 -7.42
C LEU A 2 -9.72 -28.35 -7.06
N GLN A 3 -10.87 -28.41 -6.40
CA GLN A 3 -11.48 -27.23 -5.78
C GLN A 3 -10.66 -26.84 -4.56
N SER A 4 -10.05 -25.66 -4.57
CA SER A 4 -9.40 -25.10 -3.38
C SER A 4 -10.37 -24.17 -2.67
N SER A 5 -10.90 -24.63 -1.54
CA SER A 5 -11.77 -23.85 -0.66
C SER A 5 -10.99 -22.89 0.27
N ALA A 6 -9.69 -22.72 0.05
CA ALA A 6 -8.80 -21.93 0.89
C ALA A 6 -7.83 -21.07 0.06
N CYS A 7 -7.52 -19.87 0.56
CA CYS A 7 -6.69 -18.85 -0.11
C CYS A 7 -5.18 -19.08 0.02
N GLY A 8 -4.76 -20.13 0.72
CA GLY A 8 -3.36 -20.38 1.06
C GLY A 8 -2.84 -19.42 2.13
N ASN A 9 -1.69 -19.75 2.73
CA ASN A 9 -1.07 -18.88 3.73
C ASN A 9 -0.33 -17.72 3.03
N PRO A 10 -0.77 -16.46 3.21
CA PRO A 10 -0.15 -15.32 2.55
C PRO A 10 1.18 -14.90 3.20
N GLY A 11 1.48 -15.41 4.41
CA GLY A 11 2.70 -15.08 5.15
C GLY A 11 2.65 -13.68 5.80
N ALA A 12 3.71 -13.36 6.52
CA ALA A 12 3.92 -12.07 7.17
C ALA A 12 4.92 -11.23 6.36
N PRO A 13 4.68 -9.92 6.15
CA PRO A 13 5.66 -9.05 5.52
C PRO A 13 6.88 -8.84 6.44
N PRO A 14 8.04 -8.46 5.89
CA PRO A 14 9.20 -8.07 6.69
C PRO A 14 8.81 -6.97 7.70
N HIS A 15 9.22 -7.12 8.96
CA HIS A 15 8.85 -6.22 10.06
C HIS A 15 7.33 -6.14 10.34
N GLY A 16 6.56 -7.10 9.82
CA GLY A 16 5.13 -7.21 10.02
C GLY A 16 4.72 -8.25 11.06
N THR A 17 3.48 -8.11 11.49
CA THR A 17 2.76 -9.02 12.39
C THR A 17 1.45 -9.42 11.73
N VAL A 18 1.01 -10.65 11.97
CA VAL A 18 -0.24 -11.20 11.44
C VAL A 18 -1.07 -11.74 12.58
N HIS A 19 -2.33 -11.32 12.64
CA HIS A 19 -3.31 -11.73 13.63
C HIS A 19 -4.47 -12.44 12.91
N GLY A 20 -4.68 -13.71 13.25
CA GLY A 20 -5.63 -14.62 12.59
C GLY A 20 -4.94 -15.88 12.08
N ALA A 21 -5.69 -16.98 11.92
CA ALA A 21 -5.16 -18.27 11.47
C ALA A 21 -6.07 -19.00 10.47
N GLY A 22 -7.22 -18.42 10.14
CA GLY A 22 -8.15 -18.98 9.16
C GLY A 22 -7.74 -18.63 7.74
N PHE A 23 -7.81 -19.60 6.83
CA PHE A 23 -7.51 -19.43 5.40
C PHE A 23 -8.66 -19.88 4.49
N GLY A 24 -9.81 -20.25 5.06
CA GLY A 24 -11.00 -20.65 4.31
C GLY A 24 -11.77 -19.44 3.80
N VAL A 25 -12.63 -19.64 2.79
CA VAL A 25 -13.48 -18.57 2.25
C VAL A 25 -14.31 -17.94 3.37
N GLY A 26 -14.23 -16.61 3.49
CA GLY A 26 -14.86 -15.80 4.54
C GLY A 26 -13.96 -15.51 5.74
N ASP A 27 -12.81 -16.17 5.86
CA ASP A 27 -11.85 -15.86 6.93
C ASP A 27 -11.14 -14.53 6.66
N GLU A 28 -10.87 -13.79 7.73
CA GLU A 28 -10.14 -12.53 7.71
C GLU A 28 -8.84 -12.67 8.50
N ILE A 29 -7.76 -12.08 7.98
CA ILE A 29 -6.50 -11.91 8.68
C ILE A 29 -6.16 -10.43 8.77
N ARG A 30 -5.59 -10.03 9.91
CA ARG A 30 -5.20 -8.65 10.17
C ARG A 30 -3.69 -8.50 10.24
N TYR A 31 -3.16 -7.58 9.45
CA TYR A 31 -1.76 -7.20 9.45
C TYR A 31 -1.50 -5.99 10.34
N GLY A 32 -0.31 -5.96 10.92
CA GLY A 32 0.26 -4.82 11.63
C GLY A 32 1.77 -4.77 11.47
N CYS A 33 2.41 -3.74 11.99
CA CYS A 33 3.87 -3.60 11.97
C CYS A 33 4.45 -3.56 13.38
N VAL A 34 5.71 -3.98 13.51
CA VAL A 34 6.46 -3.80 14.76
C VAL A 34 6.73 -2.30 15.02
N PRO A 35 7.02 -1.89 16.27
CA PRO A 35 7.32 -0.49 16.59
C PRO A 35 8.43 0.09 15.70
N GLY A 36 8.29 1.36 15.29
CA GLY A 36 9.19 2.00 14.34
C GLY A 36 8.89 1.70 12.87
N TYR A 37 7.74 1.06 12.58
CA TYR A 37 7.26 0.80 11.23
C TYR A 37 5.76 1.08 11.12
N VAL A 38 5.34 1.60 9.96
CA VAL A 38 3.96 1.91 9.61
C VAL A 38 3.49 0.98 8.50
N LEU A 39 2.25 0.50 8.62
CA LEU A 39 1.64 -0.40 7.65
C LEU A 39 1.22 0.38 6.40
N GLU A 40 1.65 -0.09 5.24
CA GLU A 40 1.24 0.41 3.94
C GLU A 40 0.41 -0.66 3.21
N GLY A 41 -0.84 -0.33 2.93
CA GLY A 41 -1.81 -1.22 2.26
C GLY A 41 -3.00 -1.59 3.17
N HIS A 42 -3.69 -2.65 2.79
CA HIS A 42 -4.88 -3.11 3.52
C HIS A 42 -4.49 -3.85 4.80
N ALA A 43 -4.95 -3.33 5.94
CA ALA A 43 -4.69 -3.94 7.24
C ALA A 43 -5.48 -5.24 7.45
N VAL A 44 -6.52 -5.50 6.66
CA VAL A 44 -7.33 -6.72 6.73
C VAL A 44 -7.46 -7.30 5.33
N LEU A 45 -7.16 -8.58 5.20
CA LEU A 45 -7.36 -9.37 3.99
C LEU A 45 -8.46 -10.39 4.25
N THR A 46 -9.37 -10.51 3.30
CA THR A 46 -10.50 -11.46 3.33
C THR A 46 -10.29 -12.54 2.28
N CYS A 47 -10.45 -13.79 2.69
CA CYS A 47 -10.40 -14.89 1.74
C CYS A 47 -11.73 -14.97 0.97
N VAL A 48 -11.70 -14.71 -0.33
CA VAL A 48 -12.89 -14.67 -1.18
C VAL A 48 -12.93 -15.83 -2.16
N SER A 49 -14.13 -16.31 -2.50
CA SER A 49 -14.32 -17.31 -3.56
C SER A 49 -14.39 -16.64 -4.93
N GLY A 50 -13.43 -16.91 -5.82
CA GLY A 50 -13.43 -16.40 -7.18
C GLY A 50 -14.38 -17.14 -8.13
N ALA A 51 -14.54 -16.60 -9.35
CA ALA A 51 -15.47 -17.06 -10.37
C ALA A 51 -15.26 -18.53 -10.82
N GLU A 52 -14.07 -19.10 -10.60
CA GLU A 52 -13.74 -20.49 -10.96
C GLU A 52 -13.64 -21.45 -9.75
N SER A 53 -14.24 -21.11 -8.60
CA SER A 53 -14.14 -21.88 -7.34
C SER A 53 -12.71 -22.03 -6.80
N LEU A 54 -11.83 -21.13 -7.21
CA LEU A 54 -10.51 -20.93 -6.61
C LEU A 54 -10.61 -19.80 -5.59
N ALA A 55 -10.35 -20.10 -4.32
CA ALA A 55 -10.29 -19.10 -3.27
C ALA A 55 -8.99 -18.28 -3.38
N SER A 56 -9.10 -16.96 -3.27
CA SER A 56 -7.97 -16.03 -3.27
C SER A 56 -8.18 -14.89 -2.28
N TRP A 57 -7.11 -14.29 -1.79
CA TRP A 57 -7.20 -13.07 -0.98
C TRP A 57 -7.69 -11.91 -1.83
N ASP A 58 -8.55 -11.07 -1.26
CA ASP A 58 -9.11 -9.86 -1.89
C ASP A 58 -8.05 -8.78 -2.15
N PHE A 59 -7.01 -8.73 -1.32
CA PHE A 59 -5.87 -7.80 -1.44
C PHE A 59 -4.52 -8.52 -1.33
N PRO A 60 -3.43 -7.93 -1.84
CA PRO A 60 -2.08 -8.44 -1.62
C PRO A 60 -1.60 -8.19 -0.18
N VAL A 61 -0.55 -8.90 0.22
CA VAL A 61 0.11 -8.71 1.53
C VAL A 61 0.63 -7.27 1.63
N PRO A 62 0.31 -6.53 2.71
CA PRO A 62 0.77 -5.15 2.91
C PRO A 62 2.27 -5.10 3.24
N HIS A 63 2.86 -3.90 3.18
CA HIS A 63 4.27 -3.68 3.52
C HIS A 63 4.42 -2.93 4.84
N CYS A 64 5.48 -3.20 5.60
CA CYS A 64 5.86 -2.39 6.74
C CYS A 64 7.03 -1.49 6.34
N LYS A 65 6.79 -0.18 6.32
CA LYS A 65 7.82 0.83 6.06
C LYS A 65 8.31 1.41 7.36
N ALA A 66 9.60 1.70 7.46
CA ALA A 66 10.13 2.34 8.66
C ALA A 66 9.39 3.68 8.90
N GLU A 67 9.03 3.94 10.14
CA GLU A 67 8.50 5.21 10.61
C GLU A 67 9.59 6.27 10.36
N GLY A 68 9.30 7.27 9.52
CA GLY A 68 10.33 8.20 9.02
C GLY A 68 10.78 7.94 7.57
N ALA A 69 10.55 6.75 7.01
CA ALA A 69 10.83 6.49 5.60
C ALA A 69 9.79 7.19 4.72
N CYS A 70 10.23 8.06 3.83
CA CYS A 70 9.34 8.73 2.90
C CYS A 70 9.42 8.14 1.49
N GLY A 71 8.27 8.10 0.81
CA GLY A 71 8.15 7.56 -0.54
C GLY A 71 7.59 6.14 -0.63
N GLY A 72 7.52 5.64 -1.87
CA GLY A 72 7.11 4.31 -2.32
C GLY A 72 5.77 4.27 -3.06
N THR A 73 5.15 3.09 -3.17
CA THR A 73 4.06 2.87 -4.14
C THR A 73 2.72 2.67 -3.44
N PRO A 74 1.84 3.69 -3.35
CA PRO A 74 0.49 3.48 -2.86
C PRO A 74 -0.26 2.45 -3.71
N HIS A 75 -1.02 1.57 -3.05
CA HIS A 75 -1.79 0.50 -3.67
C HIS A 75 -3.29 0.71 -3.46
N GLY A 76 -4.09 0.17 -4.39
CA GLY A 76 -5.55 0.25 -4.35
C GLY A 76 -6.12 1.37 -5.23
N PRO A 77 -7.45 1.46 -5.37
CA PRO A 77 -8.12 2.42 -6.24
C PRO A 77 -8.10 3.86 -5.69
N SER A 78 -7.78 4.04 -4.40
CA SER A 78 -7.70 5.34 -3.72
C SER A 78 -6.88 5.21 -2.44
N GLY A 79 -6.31 6.31 -1.96
CA GLY A 79 -5.53 6.34 -0.71
C GLY A 79 -5.07 7.74 -0.33
N THR A 80 -4.27 7.83 0.73
CA THR A 80 -3.68 9.08 1.21
C THR A 80 -2.16 8.91 1.36
N ILE A 81 -1.42 9.91 0.89
CA ILE A 81 0.03 9.99 0.99
C ILE A 81 0.36 11.15 1.93
N SER A 82 1.32 10.95 2.83
CA SER A 82 1.77 11.99 3.76
C SER A 82 3.28 11.95 3.93
N SER A 83 3.86 13.09 4.30
CA SER A 83 5.24 13.15 4.76
C SER A 83 5.40 12.35 6.06
N PRO A 84 6.59 11.82 6.35
CA PRO A 84 6.84 11.22 7.65
C PRO A 84 6.64 12.25 8.76
N GLY A 85 6.02 11.82 9.86
CA GLY A 85 5.77 12.68 11.02
C GLY A 85 4.50 13.53 10.95
N PHE A 86 3.79 13.57 9.80
CA PHE A 86 2.52 14.28 9.67
C PHE A 86 1.54 13.87 10.80
N PRO A 87 0.88 14.82 11.49
CA PRO A 87 0.71 16.24 11.16
C PRO A 87 1.84 17.18 11.64
N ASN A 88 2.93 16.66 12.21
CA ASN A 88 4.09 17.48 12.56
C ASN A 88 4.96 17.76 11.33
N GLU A 89 5.94 18.65 11.48
CA GLU A 89 6.94 18.95 10.47
C GLU A 89 7.77 17.71 10.12
N TYR A 90 8.17 17.60 8.84
CA TYR A 90 9.06 16.54 8.38
C TYR A 90 10.52 16.87 8.72
N ASP A 91 11.37 15.84 8.82
CA ASP A 91 12.79 16.02 9.13
C ASP A 91 13.56 16.77 8.04
N ASN A 92 14.60 17.50 8.44
CA ASN A 92 15.48 18.20 7.50
C ASN A 92 16.09 17.25 6.47
N LYS A 93 16.19 17.71 5.20
CA LYS A 93 16.75 16.96 4.07
C LYS A 93 15.94 15.71 3.68
N ALA A 94 14.65 15.69 3.99
CA ALA A 94 13.76 14.64 3.49
C ALA A 94 13.71 14.66 1.95
N SER A 95 13.82 13.49 1.33
CA SER A 95 13.71 13.33 -0.12
C SER A 95 12.77 12.18 -0.42
N CYS A 96 11.56 12.53 -0.85
CA CYS A 96 10.42 11.64 -0.84
C CYS A 96 9.87 11.46 -2.25
N THR A 97 9.82 10.22 -2.71
CA THR A 97 9.34 9.89 -4.04
C THR A 97 8.27 8.82 -3.95
N TRP A 98 7.06 9.16 -4.40
CA TRP A 98 5.95 8.21 -4.48
C TRP A 98 5.64 7.85 -5.93
N LEU A 99 5.41 6.57 -6.18
CA LEU A 99 5.01 6.06 -7.50
C LEU A 99 3.53 5.69 -7.48
N VAL A 100 2.69 6.50 -8.10
CA VAL A 100 1.25 6.20 -8.20
C VAL A 100 0.99 5.42 -9.48
N LEU A 101 0.49 4.19 -9.34
CA LEU A 101 0.18 3.31 -10.46
C LEU A 101 -1.32 3.33 -10.77
N GLY A 102 -1.68 3.65 -12.01
CA GLY A 102 -3.03 3.51 -12.54
C GLY A 102 -3.15 2.31 -13.49
N VAL A 103 -4.35 1.77 -13.64
CA VAL A 103 -4.63 0.79 -14.70
C VAL A 103 -4.62 1.51 -16.06
N PRO A 104 -4.14 0.90 -17.15
CA PRO A 104 -4.20 1.52 -18.46
C PRO A 104 -5.61 1.96 -18.84
N GLY A 105 -5.77 3.24 -19.19
CA GLY A 105 -7.07 3.86 -19.51
C GLY A 105 -7.73 4.59 -18.34
N ASP A 106 -7.28 4.37 -17.10
CA ASP A 106 -7.75 5.12 -15.94
C ASP A 106 -6.98 6.44 -15.77
N THR A 107 -7.61 7.39 -15.07
CA THR A 107 -7.00 8.69 -14.75
C THR A 107 -6.64 8.73 -13.27
N VAL A 108 -5.36 9.01 -12.98
CA VAL A 108 -4.91 9.29 -11.61
C VAL A 108 -5.35 10.70 -11.21
N SER A 109 -6.07 10.82 -10.09
CA SER A 109 -6.47 12.10 -9.49
C SER A 109 -5.69 12.33 -8.19
N LEU A 110 -5.03 13.48 -8.08
CA LEU A 110 -4.29 13.90 -6.89
C LEU A 110 -4.95 15.14 -6.30
N VAL A 111 -5.16 15.13 -4.98
CA VAL A 111 -5.72 16.26 -4.23
C VAL A 111 -4.79 16.56 -3.06
N PHE A 112 -4.33 17.80 -2.96
CA PHE A 112 -3.50 18.27 -1.86
C PHE A 112 -4.41 18.83 -0.76
N THR A 113 -4.51 18.11 0.36
CA THR A 113 -5.36 18.50 1.50
C THR A 113 -4.61 19.30 2.56
N ASP A 114 -3.31 19.06 2.70
CA ASP A 114 -2.38 19.87 3.51
C ASP A 114 -1.07 20.00 2.72
N PHE A 115 -0.50 21.20 2.66
CA PHE A 115 0.69 21.47 1.86
C PHE A 115 1.53 22.60 2.46
N GLN A 116 2.65 22.22 3.08
CA GLN A 116 3.61 23.12 3.71
C GLN A 116 5.01 22.60 3.43
N LEU A 117 5.84 23.43 2.78
CA LEU A 117 7.24 23.11 2.44
C LEU A 117 8.17 24.25 2.90
N GLU A 118 9.44 23.95 3.12
CA GLU A 118 10.46 24.93 3.47
C GLU A 118 10.71 25.91 2.30
N ALA A 119 10.42 27.19 2.53
CA ALA A 119 10.49 28.22 1.49
C ALA A 119 11.92 28.43 0.98
N GLY A 120 12.12 28.21 -0.32
CA GLY A 120 13.40 28.42 -1.00
C GLY A 120 14.37 27.24 -0.95
N TYR A 121 13.98 26.14 -0.29
CA TYR A 121 14.81 24.94 -0.15
C TYR A 121 14.10 23.70 -0.70
N ASP A 122 12.82 23.53 -0.37
CA ASP A 122 12.04 22.36 -0.75
C ASP A 122 11.05 22.65 -1.88
N PHE A 123 10.76 21.63 -2.67
CA PHE A 123 9.82 21.69 -3.79
C PHE A 123 9.06 20.38 -3.95
N LEU A 124 7.84 20.49 -4.47
CA LEU A 124 7.07 19.34 -4.95
C LEU A 124 7.17 19.30 -6.48
N GLU A 125 7.52 18.11 -7.00
CA GLU A 125 7.46 17.83 -8.43
C GLU A 125 6.46 16.69 -8.67
N VAL A 126 5.57 16.87 -9.65
CA VAL A 126 4.67 15.83 -10.14
C VAL A 126 4.99 15.58 -11.59
N SER A 127 5.52 14.39 -11.88
CA SER A 127 5.86 13.97 -13.24
C SER A 127 5.11 12.70 -13.61
N GLY A 128 4.65 12.63 -14.86
CA GLY A 128 4.12 11.41 -15.43
C GLY A 128 5.27 10.50 -15.87
N ALA A 129 5.16 9.20 -15.60
CA ALA A 129 5.98 8.20 -16.24
C ALA A 129 5.21 7.66 -17.45
N GLU A 130 5.64 7.96 -18.67
CA GLU A 130 5.27 7.14 -19.81
C GLU A 130 5.91 5.77 -19.58
N LEU A 131 5.13 4.78 -19.13
CA LEU A 131 5.57 3.40 -19.31
C LEU A 131 5.75 3.20 -20.82
N PRO A 132 6.84 2.53 -21.27
CA PRO A 132 6.93 2.18 -22.68
C PRO A 132 5.69 1.36 -23.00
N SER A 133 4.89 1.86 -23.95
CA SER A 133 3.76 1.14 -24.50
C SER A 133 4.26 -0.22 -24.99
N VAL A 134 4.04 -1.27 -24.21
CA VAL A 134 4.16 -2.64 -24.72
C VAL A 134 2.85 -2.91 -25.44
N TRP A 135 2.96 -2.90 -26.77
CA TRP A 135 1.95 -3.00 -27.82
C TRP A 135 0.86 -4.05 -27.58
#